data_AF-A0A538SNR6-F1
#
_entry.id   AF-A0A538SNR6-F1
#
_cell.length_a   1.000
_cell.length_b   1.000
_cell.length_c   1.000
_cell.angle_alpha   90.00
_cell.angle_beta   90.00
_cell.angle_gamma   90.00
#
_symmetry.space_group_name_H-M   'P 1'
#
loop_
_entity.id
_entity.type
_entity.pdbx_description
1 polymer ?
#
loop_
_entity_poly.entity_id
_entity_poly.type
_entity_poly.pdbx_seq_one_letter_code
_entity_poly.pdbx_strand_id
1 'polypeptide(L)'
;RLVELQLEHEKIDRLLRSLSQREEQILRIRYGFYDGAARTLAQTGQHFGITRERVRQIEARALDKLRHAIELQDVAVARPQPTDPEPAA
;
A
#
# COMPACT_ATOMS: atom_id res chain seq x y z
N ARG A 1 1.74 7.10 21.25
CA ARG A 1 2.85 7.48 20.34
C ARG A 1 3.62 6.30 19.75
N LEU A 2 4.31 5.44 20.52
CA LEU A 2 5.02 4.27 19.92
C LEU A 2 4.08 3.23 19.30
N VAL A 3 3.00 2.89 20.01
CA VAL A 3 2.00 1.91 19.56
C VAL A 3 1.32 2.35 18.26
N GLU A 4 0.99 3.63 18.12
CA GLU A 4 0.37 4.18 16.89
C GLU A 4 1.29 4.03 15.68
N LEU A 5 2.58 4.34 15.83
CA LEU A 5 3.57 4.18 14.76
C LEU A 5 3.73 2.71 14.34
N GLN A 6 3.71 1.78 15.29
CA GLN A 6 3.75 0.35 14.98
C GLN A 6 2.52 -0.10 14.19
N LEU A 7 1.33 0.38 14.56
CA LEU A 7 0.08 0.06 13.84
C LEU A 7 0.08 0.62 12.40
N GLU A 8 0.63 1.82 12.20
CA GLU A 8 0.79 2.41 10.87
C GLU A 8 1.74 1.58 9.99
N HIS A 9 2.88 1.17 10.53
CA HIS A 9 3.82 0.30 9.82
C HIS A 9 3.19 -1.04 9.44
N GLU A 10 2.47 -1.68 10.35
CA GLU A 10 1.77 -2.93 10.06
C GLU A 10 0.70 -2.76 8.97
N LYS A 11 -0.02 -1.63 8.96
CA LYS A 11 -1.00 -1.32 7.90
C LYS A 11 -0.31 -1.21 6.55
N ILE A 12 0.79 -0.46 6.47
CA ILE A 12 1.58 -0.32 5.24
C ILE A 12 2.11 -1.69 4.78
N ASP A 13 2.64 -2.50 5.69
CA ASP A 13 3.16 -3.83 5.36
C ASP A 13 2.07 -4.76 4.81
N ARG A 14 0.87 -4.76 5.41
CA ARG A 14 -0.28 -5.51 4.88
C ARG A 14 -0.67 -5.05 3.47
N LEU A 15 -0.70 -3.74 3.24
CA LEU A 15 -1.02 -3.17 1.93
C LEU A 15 0.03 -3.57 0.89
N LEU A 16 1.32 -3.46 1.20
CA LEU A 16 2.40 -3.84 0.29
C LEU A 16 2.36 -5.34 -0.07
N ARG A 17 2.05 -6.21 0.90
CA ARG A 17 1.88 -7.66 0.67
C ARG A 17 0.69 -8.03 -0.22
N SER A 18 -0.24 -7.11 -0.47
CA SER A 18 -1.35 -7.34 -1.42
C SER A 18 -0.95 -7.21 -2.89
N LEU A 19 0.24 -6.65 -3.16
CA LEU A 19 0.78 -6.50 -4.50
C LEU A 19 1.46 -7.79 -4.97
N SER A 20 1.81 -7.87 -6.26
CA SER A 20 2.69 -8.94 -6.71
C SER A 20 4.07 -8.80 -6.06
N GLN A 21 4.78 -9.92 -5.85
CA GLN A 21 6.09 -9.93 -5.22
C GLN A 21 7.07 -8.91 -5.84
N ARG A 22 7.04 -8.77 -7.17
CA ARG A 22 7.93 -7.83 -7.88
C ARG A 22 7.51 -6.37 -7.68
N GLU A 23 6.21 -6.07 -7.63
CA GLU A 23 5.71 -4.73 -7.31
C GLU A 23 6.03 -4.34 -5.87
N GLU A 24 5.81 -5.25 -4.92
CA GLU A 24 6.15 -5.07 -3.51
C GLU A 24 7.64 -4.75 -3.34
N GLN A 25 8.53 -5.58 -3.91
CA GLN A 25 9.97 -5.40 -3.81
C GLN A 25 10.42 -4.06 -4.40
N ILE A 26 9.88 -3.68 -5.56
CA ILE A 26 10.20 -2.40 -6.21
C ILE A 26 9.78 -1.23 -5.32
N LEU A 27 8.57 -1.25 -4.75
CA LEU A 27 8.12 -0.18 -3.85
C LEU A 27 8.92 -0.15 -2.55
N ARG A 28 9.22 -1.30 -1.94
CA ARG A 28 10.02 -1.36 -0.70
C ARG A 28 11.39 -0.71 -0.88
N ILE A 29 12.05 -0.96 -2.00
CA ILE A 29 13.34 -0.34 -2.33
C ILE A 29 13.19 1.14 -2.70
N ARG A 30 12.18 1.49 -3.51
CA ARG A 30 11.94 2.85 -3.98
C ARG A 30 11.70 3.83 -2.83
N TYR A 31 10.90 3.42 -1.84
CA TYR A 31 10.48 4.24 -0.72
C TYR A 31 11.26 3.98 0.58
N GLY A 32 12.24 3.07 0.56
CA GLY A 32 13.09 2.80 1.72
C GLY A 32 12.44 1.95 2.82
N PHE A 33 11.37 1.21 2.51
CA PHE A 33 10.77 0.24 3.45
C PHE A 33 11.61 -1.04 3.63
N TYR A 34 12.72 -1.18 2.89
CA TYR A 34 13.66 -2.29 3.06
C TYR A 34 14.79 -1.96 4.04
N ASP A 35 15.43 -0.79 3.89
CA ASP A 35 16.65 -0.40 4.62
C ASP A 35 16.62 1.05 5.15
N GLY A 36 15.48 1.73 5.07
CA GLY A 36 15.32 3.13 5.47
C GLY A 36 15.79 4.13 4.41
N ALA A 37 16.34 3.70 3.28
CA ALA A 37 16.89 4.58 2.25
C ALA A 37 16.06 4.55 0.96
N ALA A 38 15.36 5.66 0.68
CA ALA A 38 14.66 5.83 -0.59
C ALA A 38 15.66 5.91 -1.76
N ARG A 39 15.28 5.34 -2.91
CA ARG A 39 16.11 5.29 -4.12
C ARG A 39 15.36 5.86 -5.29
N THR A 40 16.02 6.61 -6.17
CA THR A 40 15.39 7.15 -7.39
C THR A 40 14.91 6.04 -8.33
N LEU A 41 14.06 6.39 -9.31
CA LEU A 41 13.66 5.46 -10.38
C LEU A 41 14.85 4.84 -11.12
N ALA A 42 15.92 5.62 -11.34
CA ALA A 42 17.11 5.14 -12.03
C ALA A 42 17.90 4.14 -11.17
N GLN A 43 18.14 4.46 -9.89
CA GLN A 43 18.82 3.57 -8.95
C GLN A 43 18.04 2.28 -8.71
N THR A 44 16.72 2.39 -8.59
CA THR A 44 15.83 1.23 -8.48
C THR A 44 15.90 0.39 -9.75
N GLY A 45 15.87 1.03 -10.92
CA GLY A 45 15.98 0.34 -12.21
C GLY A 45 17.30 -0.43 -12.34
N GLN A 46 18.41 0.20 -11.96
CA GLN A 46 19.72 -0.44 -11.91
C GLN A 46 19.72 -1.67 -10.99
N HIS A 47 19.13 -1.57 -9.79
CA HIS A 47 19.04 -2.69 -8.86
C HIS A 47 18.27 -3.90 -9.41
N PHE A 48 17.19 -3.67 -10.17
CA PHE A 48 16.33 -4.72 -10.72
C PHE A 48 16.65 -5.12 -12.17
N GLY A 49 17.71 -4.55 -12.77
CA GLY A 49 18.09 -4.80 -14.16
C GLY A 49 17.04 -4.32 -15.17
N ILE A 50 16.32 -3.23 -14.88
CA ILE A 50 15.26 -2.68 -15.75
C ILE A 50 15.44 -1.18 -15.98
N THR A 51 14.81 -0.66 -17.03
CA THR A 51 14.89 0.76 -17.36
C THR A 51 14.16 1.62 -16.33
N ARG A 52 14.58 2.89 -16.20
CA ARG A 52 13.90 3.90 -15.38
C ARG A 52 12.40 3.99 -15.69
N GLU A 53 12.05 3.98 -16.97
CA GLU A 53 10.66 4.06 -17.42
C GLU A 53 9.86 2.82 -17.01
N ARG A 54 10.48 1.64 -17.05
CA ARG A 54 9.82 0.42 -16.58
C ARG A 54 9.52 0.49 -15.08
N VAL A 55 10.41 1.03 -14.27
CA VAL A 55 10.15 1.27 -12.83
C VAL A 55 8.96 2.22 -12.66
N ARG A 56 8.92 3.34 -13.40
CA ARG A 56 7.83 4.32 -13.35
C ARG A 56 6.47 3.68 -13.65
N GLN A 57 6.40 2.83 -14.67
CA GLN A 57 5.17 2.12 -15.04
C GLN A 57 4.73 1.12 -13.98
N ILE A 58 5.67 0.41 -13.36
CA ILE A 58 5.38 -0.51 -12.27
C ILE A 58 4.89 0.27 -11.03
N GLU A 59 5.58 1.34 -10.66
CA GLU A 59 5.22 2.23 -9.56
C GLU A 59 3.80 2.78 -9.74
N ALA A 60 3.47 3.33 -10.92
CA ALA A 60 2.15 3.88 -11.22
C ALA A 60 1.03 2.83 -11.04
N ARG A 61 1.21 1.62 -11.59
CA ARG A 61 0.22 0.54 -11.46
C ARG A 61 0.09 0.03 -10.04
N ALA A 62 1.20 -0.12 -9.33
CA ALA A 62 1.19 -0.60 -7.96
C ALA A 62 0.51 0.43 -7.03
N LEU A 63 0.81 1.71 -7.17
CA LEU A 63 0.13 2.79 -6.43
C LEU A 63 -1.37 2.84 -6.73
N ASP A 64 -1.78 2.56 -7.97
CA ASP A 64 -3.19 2.49 -8.33
C ASP A 64 -3.91 1.34 -7.62
N LYS A 65 -3.30 0.15 -7.58
CA LYS A 65 -3.83 -0.98 -6.80
C LYS A 65 -3.95 -0.66 -5.31
N LEU A 66 -2.95 0.01 -4.73
CA LEU A 66 -2.96 0.38 -3.32
C LEU A 66 -4.07 1.39 -2.99
N ARG A 67 -4.33 2.37 -3.87
CA ARG A 67 -5.46 3.31 -3.70
C ARG A 67 -6.79 2.57 -3.63
N HIS A 68 -7.07 1.70 -4.60
CA HIS A 68 -8.30 0.91 -4.61
C HIS A 68 -8.42 -0.02 -3.40
N ALA A 69 -7.31 -0.61 -2.95
CA ALA A 69 -7.31 -1.46 -1.75
C ALA A 69 -7.67 -0.68 -0.48
N ILE A 70 -7.24 0.58 -0.37
CA ILE A 70 -7.61 1.47 0.75
C ILE A 70 -9.09 1.86 0.64
N GLU A 71 -9.56 2.26 -0.54
CA GLU A 71 -10.97 2.61 -0.76
C GLU A 71 -11.91 1.45 -0.40
N LEU A 72 -11.59 0.21 -0.79
CA LEU A 72 -12.38 -0.97 -0.45
C LEU A 72 -12.34 -1.30 1.05
N GLN A 73 -11.23 -1.03 1.74
CA GLN A 73 -11.15 -1.19 3.20
C GLN A 73 -12.06 -0.18 3.92
N ASP A 74 -12.13 1.05 3.43
CA ASP A 74 -12.99 2.09 4.01
C ASP A 74 -14.49 1.79 3.77
N VAL A 75 -14.84 1.18 2.63
CA VAL A 75 -16.21 0.74 2.34
C VAL A 75 -16.68 -0.39 3.29
N ALA A 76 -15.78 -1.26 3.74
CA ALA A 76 -16.12 -2.31 4.71
C ALA A 76 -16.43 -1.75 6.12
N VAL A 77 -15.86 -0.59 6.46
CA VAL A 77 -16.13 0.12 7.72
C VAL A 77 -17.39 1.00 7.61
N ALA A 78 -17.76 1.42 6.40
CA ALA A 78 -18.86 2.35 6.14
C ALA A 78 -20.24 1.69 5.88
N ARG A 79 -20.44 0.39 6.18
CA ARG A 79 -21.80 -0.18 6.14
C ARG A 79 -22.54 0.23 7.42
N PRO A 80 -23.54 1.11 7.39
CA PRO A 80 -24.39 1.32 8.55
C PRO A 80 -25.07 -0.01 8.88
N GLN A 81 -25.00 -0.42 10.15
CA GLN A 81 -25.87 -1.49 10.62
C GLN A 81 -27.31 -1.06 10.35
N PRO A 82 -28.18 -1.93 9.79
CA PRO A 82 -29.61 -1.64 9.82
C PRO A 82 -29.95 -1.44 11.29
N THR A 83 -30.30 -0.21 11.66
CA THR A 83 -30.89 0.09 12.96
C THR A 83 -32.06 -0.86 13.12
N ASP A 84 -31.99 -1.72 14.12
CA ASP A 84 -33.13 -2.54 14.52
C ASP A 84 -34.39 -1.67 14.55
N PRO A 85 -35.53 -2.15 14.06
CA PRO A 85 -36.75 -1.36 14.07
C PRO A 85 -37.05 -0.96 15.51
N GLU A 86 -37.28 0.33 15.70
CA GLU A 86 -37.81 0.94 16.92
C GLU A 86 -38.91 0.03 17.49
N PRO A 87 -38.82 -0.40 18.77
CA PRO A 87 -39.87 -1.22 19.34
C PRO A 87 -41.12 -0.36 19.43
N ALA A 88 -42.12 -0.72 18.61
CA ALA A 88 -43.44 -0.13 18.65
C ALA A 88 -43.99 -0.23 20.07
N ALA A 89 -44.13 0.93 20.72
CA ALA A 89 -44.90 1.13 21.94
C ALA A 89 -46.31 1.62 21.58
#